data_AF-A0A4Y2JCA1-F1
#
_entry.id   AF-A0A4Y2JCA1-F1
#
_cell.length_a   1.000
_cell.length_b   1.000
_cell.length_c   1.000
_cell.angle_alpha   90.00
_cell.angle_beta   90.00
_cell.angle_gamma   90.00
#
_symmetry.space_group_name_H-M   'P 1'
#
loop_
_entity.id
_entity.type
_entity.pdbx_description
1 polymer ?
#
loop_
_entity_poly.entity_id
_entity_poly.type
_entity_poly.pdbx_seq_one_letter_code
_entity_poly.pdbx_strand_id
1 'polypeptide(L)'
;RRFEFAEQILTRIEDDENYLRKWFSSGESTFHVSGKVNKHNCRIWGSENPHDYRELERDSPKVNVWCALSHTEVIGPFLLC
;
A
#
# COMPACT_ATOMS: atom_id res chain seq x y z
N ARG A 1 17.17 16.80 5.15
CA ARG A 1 15.99 16.51 4.27
C ARG A 1 14.84 15.78 4.97
N ARG A 2 14.96 14.52 5.43
CA ARG A 2 13.84 13.83 6.12
C ARG A 2 13.49 14.45 7.48
N PHE A 3 14.51 14.77 8.28
CA PHE A 3 14.35 15.44 9.57
C PHE A 3 13.70 16.82 9.43
N GLU A 4 14.27 17.68 8.58
CA GLU A 4 13.72 19.02 8.31
C GLU A 4 12.28 18.98 7.79
N PHE A 5 11.93 18.00 6.94
CA PHE A 5 10.56 17.82 6.50
C PHE A 5 9.63 17.45 7.67
N ALA A 6 10.06 16.52 8.53
CA ALA A 6 9.28 16.13 9.70
C ALA A 6 9.03 17.30 10.65
N GLU A 7 10.07 18.08 10.98
CA GLU A 7 9.96 19.30 11.80
C GLU A 7 8.97 20.30 11.20
N GLN A 8 9.11 20.59 9.90
CA GLN A 8 8.24 21.54 9.21
C GLN A 8 6.78 21.09 9.10
N ILE A 9 6.53 19.78 9.04
CA ILE A 9 5.15 19.26 9.03
C ILE A 9 4.60 19.26 10.45
N LEU A 10 5.41 18.92 11.46
CA LEU A 10 5.00 18.95 12.87
C LEU A 10 4.54 20.35 13.28
N THR A 11 5.33 21.39 13.01
CA THR A 11 4.94 22.78 13.32
C THR A 11 3.61 23.16 12.68
N ARG A 12 3.35 22.76 11.42
CA ARG A 12 2.08 23.07 10.74
C ARG A 12 0.88 22.32 11.32
N ILE A 13 1.10 21.13 11.88
CA ILE A 13 0.04 20.37 12.56
C ILE A 13 -0.26 20.99 13.92
N GLU A 14 0.76 21.48 14.63
CA GLU A 14 0.60 22.19 15.90
C GLU A 14 -0.12 23.53 15.73
N ASP A 15 0.13 24.25 14.61
CA ASP A 15 -0.48 25.54 14.31
C ASP A 15 -1.94 25.44 13.83
N ASP A 16 -2.33 24.37 13.12
CA ASP A 16 -3.68 24.13 12.59
C ASP A 16 -4.10 22.66 12.78
N GLU A 17 -4.99 22.40 13.74
CA GLU A 17 -5.55 21.07 14.00
C GLU A 17 -6.23 20.43 12.76
N ASN A 18 -6.68 21.24 11.80
CA ASN A 18 -7.29 20.78 10.55
C ASN A 18 -6.29 20.66 9.39
N TYR A 19 -5.00 20.90 9.61
CA TYR A 19 -3.98 20.87 8.56
C TYR A 19 -3.97 19.54 7.80
N LEU A 20 -4.00 18.42 8.54
CA LEU A 20 -4.03 17.08 7.94
C LEU A 20 -5.34 16.76 7.21
N ARG A 21 -6.45 17.44 7.51
CA ARG A 21 -7.71 17.22 6.80
C ARG A 21 -7.65 17.67 5.34
N LYS A 22 -6.74 18.60 5.04
CA LYS A 22 -6.49 19.12 3.69
C LYS A 22 -5.45 18.28 2.94
N TRP A 23 -4.81 17.32 3.62
CA TRP A 23 -3.73 16.51 3.06
C TRP A 23 -4.27 15.37 2.20
N PHE A 24 -3.63 15.17 1.05
CA PHE A 24 -3.86 14.01 0.18
C PHE A 24 -2.58 13.21 0.05
N SER A 25 -2.66 11.92 0.31
CA SER A 25 -1.57 10.97 0.08
C SER A 25 -1.88 10.15 -1.15
N SER A 26 -1.01 10.16 -2.16
CA SER A 26 -1.18 9.32 -3.36
C SER A 26 -0.03 8.36 -3.54
N GLY A 27 -0.27 7.28 -4.28
CA GLY A 27 0.74 6.29 -4.59
C GLY A 27 0.29 5.34 -5.68
N GLU A 28 1.26 4.56 -6.15
CA GLU A 28 1.06 3.50 -7.12
C GLU A 28 1.42 2.16 -6.50
N SER A 29 0.69 1.11 -6.86
CA SER A 29 1.01 -0.25 -6.47
C SER A 29 0.67 -1.23 -7.59
N THR A 30 1.49 -2.27 -7.73
CA THR A 30 1.31 -3.33 -8.71
C THR A 30 0.68 -4.55 -8.05
N PHE A 31 -0.44 -5.02 -8.59
CA PHE A 31 -1.14 -6.21 -8.11
C PHE A 31 -1.07 -7.32 -9.15
N HIS A 32 -0.89 -8.56 -8.68
CA HIS A 32 -1.07 -9.74 -9.51
C HIS A 32 -2.56 -10.06 -9.65
N VAL A 33 -3.05 -10.22 -10.88
CA VAL A 33 -4.46 -10.53 -11.16
C VAL A 33 -4.81 -11.98 -10.77
N SER A 34 -3.81 -12.85 -10.65
CA SER A 34 -3.98 -14.26 -10.26
C SER A 34 -4.44 -14.47 -8.81
N GLY A 35 -4.51 -13.42 -7.99
CA GLY A 35 -4.88 -13.51 -6.56
C GLY A 35 -3.86 -14.26 -5.70
N LYS A 36 -2.71 -14.65 -6.28
CA LYS A 36 -1.66 -15.37 -5.57
C LYS A 36 -0.79 -14.39 -4.81
N VAL A 37 -0.71 -14.59 -3.49
CA VAL A 37 0.19 -13.84 -2.60
C VAL A 37 1.63 -14.36 -2.80
N ASN A 38 2.60 -13.45 -2.85
CA ASN A 38 4.01 -13.82 -2.96
C ASN A 38 4.41 -14.79 -1.83
N LYS A 39 5.23 -15.79 -2.14
CA LYS A 39 5.71 -16.81 -1.19
C LYS A 39 6.31 -16.20 0.08
N HIS A 40 6.99 -15.05 -0.03
CA HIS A 40 7.55 -14.34 1.14
C HIS A 40 6.48 -13.80 2.11
N ASN A 41 5.27 -13.54 1.61
CA ASN A 41 4.12 -13.09 2.39
C ASN A 41 3.14 -14.23 2.72
N CYS A 42 3.39 -15.45 2.23
CA CYS A 42 2.55 -16.62 2.45
C CYS A 42 3.14 -17.50 3.55
N ARG A 43 2.82 -17.20 4.81
CA ARG A 43 3.20 -18.03 5.95
C ARG A 43 2.08 -18.99 6.29
N ILE A 44 2.30 -20.28 6.07
CA ILE A 44 1.37 -21.35 6.41
C ILE A 44 1.67 -21.76 7.86
N TRP A 45 0.65 -21.76 8.71
CA TRP A 45 0.76 -22.18 10.10
C TRP A 45 0.01 -23.49 10.31
N GLY A 46 0.56 -24.39 11.11
CA GLY A 46 -0.03 -25.66 11.49
C GLY A 46 0.55 -26.15 12.81
N SER A 47 -0.17 -27.05 13.49
CA SER A 47 0.33 -27.74 14.70
C SER A 47 1.48 -28.70 14.40
N GLU A 48 1.58 -29.15 13.14
CA GLU A 48 2.66 -29.95 12.58
C GLU A 48 3.27 -29.22 11.38
N ASN A 49 4.48 -29.60 10.98
CA ASN A 49 5.16 -28.99 9.84
C ASN A 49 4.31 -29.17 8.56
N PRO A 50 3.73 -28.10 8.00
CA PRO A 50 2.88 -28.23 6.83
C PRO A 50 3.76 -28.53 5.61
N HIS A 51 3.64 -29.74 5.07
CA HIS A 51 4.24 -30.14 3.80
C HIS A 51 3.48 -29.56 2.58
N ASP A 52 2.91 -28.37 2.74
CA ASP A 52 2.08 -27.72 1.74
C ASP A 52 2.93 -26.78 0.88
N TYR A 53 2.83 -26.91 -0.44
CA TYR A 53 3.61 -26.12 -1.39
C TYR A 53 2.67 -25.37 -2.32
N ARG A 54 2.80 -24.03 -2.36
CA ARG A 54 2.08 -23.19 -3.34
C ARG A 54 2.96 -22.96 -4.57
N GLU A 55 2.50 -23.46 -5.71
CA GLU A 55 3.08 -23.12 -7.01
C GLU A 55 2.72 -21.68 -7.41
N LEU A 56 3.75 -20.84 -7.51
CA LEU A 56 3.61 -19.45 -7.95
C LEU A 56 3.82 -19.38 -9.46
N GLU A 57 2.81 -18.90 -10.18
CA GLU A 57 2.93 -18.58 -11.60
C GLU A 57 3.75 -17.29 -11.74
N ARG A 58 4.94 -17.42 -12.33
CA ARG A 58 5.94 -16.33 -12.38
C ARG A 58 5.49 -15.13 -13.21
N ASP A 59 4.79 -15.38 -14.31
CA ASP A 59 4.39 -14.36 -15.30
C ASP A 59 2.87 -14.12 -15.32
N SER A 60 2.21 -14.28 -14.18
CA SER A 60 0.79 -13.94 -14.08
C SER A 60 0.56 -12.46 -14.42
N PRO A 61 -0.53 -12.11 -15.14
CA PRO A 61 -0.84 -10.73 -15.47
C PRO A 61 -0.84 -9.82 -14.24
N LYS A 62 -0.34 -8.61 -14.41
CA LYS A 62 -0.26 -7.59 -13.37
C LYS A 62 -1.04 -6.37 -13.79
N VAL A 63 -1.57 -5.66 -12.80
CA VAL A 63 -2.19 -4.36 -13.00
C VAL A 63 -1.51 -3.35 -12.10
N ASN A 64 -1.17 -2.19 -12.66
CA ASN A 64 -0.69 -1.04 -11.90
C ASN A 64 -1.89 -0.18 -11.55
N VAL A 65 -1.99 0.17 -10.28
CA VAL A 65 -3.09 0.97 -9.75
C VAL A 65 -2.51 2.22 -9.13
N TRP A 66 -3.00 3.38 -9.55
CA TRP A 66 -2.82 4.63 -8.84
C TRP A 66 -4.03 4.89 -7.94
N CYS A 67 -3.79 5.36 -6.72
CA CYS A 67 -4.84 5.78 -5.81
C CYS A 67 -4.35 6.94 -4.94
N ALA A 68 -5.27 7.80 -4.54
CA ALA A 68 -5.06 8.79 -3.49
C ALA A 68 -6.02 8.58 -2.32
N LEU A 69 -5.62 9.06 -1.16
CA LEU A 69 -6.36 9.03 0.09
C LEU A 69 -6.43 10.45 0.62
N SER A 70 -7.64 10.89 0.94
CA SER A 70 -7.88 12.10 1.74
C SER A 70 -8.18 11.70 3.19
N HIS A 71 -8.49 12.68 4.03
CA HIS A 71 -8.99 12.42 5.37
C HIS A 71 -10.33 11.67 5.41
N THR A 72 -11.16 11.78 4.36
CA THR A 72 -12.53 11.26 4.37
C THR A 72 -12.78 10.15 3.37
N GLU A 73 -12.00 10.08 2.30
CA GLU A 73 -12.31 9.18 1.18
C GLU A 73 -11.08 8.69 0.45
N VAL A 74 -11.31 7.61 -0.30
CA VAL A 74 -10.39 7.04 -1.27
C VAL A 74 -10.73 7.64 -2.64
N ILE A 75 -9.73 8.21 -3.32
CA ILE A 75 -9.85 8.77 -4.67
C ILE A 75 -9.11 7.86 -5.64
N GLY A 76 -9.83 7.25 -6.58
CA GLY A 76 -9.36 6.13 -7.40
C GLY A 76 -10.15 4.85 -7.08
N PRO A 77 -9.73 3.65 -7.52
CA PRO A 77 -8.48 3.26 -8.16
C PRO A 77 -8.45 3.53 -9.67
N PHE A 78 -7.34 4.11 -10.15
CA PHE A 78 -7.09 4.28 -11.58
C PHE A 78 -6.16 3.18 -12.07
N LEU A 79 -6.65 2.36 -13.01
CA LEU A 79 -5.83 1.34 -13.65
C LEU A 79 -4.92 2.03 -14.68
N LEU A 80 -3.62 1.90 -14.49
CA LEU A 80 -2.61 2.37 -15.43
C LEU A 80 -2.42 1.25 -16.48
N CYS A 81 -2.99 1.46 -17.68
CA CYS A 81 -2.87 0.55 -18.82
C CYS A 81 -1.49 0.60 -19.46
#